data_AF-A0A8T3TXZ4-F1
#
_entry.id   AF-A0A8T3TXZ4-F1
#
_cell.length_a   1.000
_cell.length_b   1.000
_cell.length_c   1.000
_cell.angle_alpha   90.00
_cell.angle_beta   90.00
_cell.angle_gamma   90.00
#
_symmetry.space_group_name_H-M   'P 1'
#
loop_
_entity.id
_entity.type
_entity.pdbx_description
1 polymer ?
#
loop_
_entity_poly.entity_id
_entity_poly.type
_entity_poly.pdbx_seq_one_letter_code
_entity_poly.pdbx_strand_id
1 'polypeptide(L)'
;RFNDLEKNDKLGNVFKYSLRVKNEKEIKEKYNYNLVINDSGYTEKVNILLNYVSPKIDVPFKLVYQGANGDKPKVNIRLVRNGKPLGDIVKLNGEYEYVFKGLDETDQNGNKYEYKVEIVGEISGYEAIISPSGKTVILTKKIEKGKFLPYAGAEKNIGFGTILILMIGYGLKVFKAQRKINTITNIRGIKR
;
A
#
# COMPACT_ATOMS: atom_id res chain seq x y z
N ARG A 1 1.54 25.32 -32.57
CA ARG A 1 0.63 25.61 -33.70
C ARG A 1 1.40 25.31 -34.97
N PHE A 2 0.85 24.51 -35.88
CA PHE A 2 1.43 24.28 -37.21
C PHE A 2 0.71 25.20 -38.18
N ASN A 3 1.47 25.96 -38.98
CA ASN A 3 0.94 26.86 -39.98
C ASN A 3 1.43 26.40 -41.37
N ASP A 4 0.76 26.87 -42.42
CA ASP A 4 1.19 26.70 -43.82
C ASP A 4 1.34 25.23 -44.26
N LEU A 5 0.44 24.36 -43.78
CA LEU A 5 0.35 22.97 -44.21
C LEU A 5 -0.35 22.88 -45.58
N GLU A 6 0.22 22.11 -46.49
CA GLU A 6 -0.38 21.85 -47.81
C GLU A 6 -1.74 21.14 -47.65
N LYS A 7 -2.79 21.65 -48.31
CA LYS A 7 -4.11 20.99 -48.24
C LYS A 7 -4.22 19.81 -49.21
N ASN A 8 -3.54 19.90 -50.34
CA ASN A 8 -3.65 18.96 -51.44
C ASN A 8 -2.26 18.65 -52.02
N ASP A 9 -2.08 17.44 -52.56
CA ASP A 9 -0.91 17.11 -53.36
C ASP A 9 -0.97 17.78 -54.76
N LYS A 10 0.09 17.59 -55.56
CA LYS A 10 0.19 18.15 -56.93
C LYS A 10 -0.89 17.65 -57.89
N LEU A 11 -1.60 16.58 -57.53
CA LEU A 11 -2.67 15.96 -58.33
C LEU A 11 -4.07 16.32 -57.79
N GLY A 12 -4.15 17.10 -56.71
CA GLY A 12 -5.41 17.54 -56.09
C GLY A 12 -5.95 16.63 -54.99
N ASN A 13 -5.26 15.55 -54.60
CA ASN A 13 -5.71 14.68 -53.50
C ASN A 13 -5.50 15.37 -52.14
N VAL A 14 -6.47 15.28 -51.23
CA VAL A 14 -6.39 15.94 -49.92
C VAL A 14 -5.42 15.20 -48.99
N PHE A 15 -4.50 15.94 -48.37
CA PHE A 15 -3.62 15.38 -47.34
C PHE A 15 -4.39 15.10 -46.05
N LYS A 16 -4.13 13.95 -45.43
CA LYS A 16 -4.58 13.63 -44.08
C LYS A 16 -3.40 13.77 -43.12
N TYR A 17 -3.53 14.70 -42.18
CA TYR A 17 -2.55 14.91 -41.13
C TYR A 17 -2.90 14.10 -39.88
N SER A 18 -1.88 13.71 -39.12
CA SER A 18 -2.04 13.06 -37.82
C SER A 18 -1.05 13.66 -36.82
N LEU A 19 -1.50 13.94 -35.61
CA LEU A 19 -0.62 14.42 -34.55
C LEU A 19 0.01 13.25 -33.78
N ARG A 20 1.31 13.36 -33.46
CA ARG A 20 2.02 12.43 -32.58
C ARG A 20 2.80 13.16 -31.50
N VAL A 21 2.72 12.67 -30.27
CA VAL A 21 3.48 13.19 -29.13
C VAL A 21 4.76 12.37 -28.97
N LYS A 22 5.93 13.01 -29.17
CA LYS A 22 7.22 12.30 -29.20
C LYS A 22 7.61 11.68 -27.86
N ASN A 23 7.27 12.33 -26.75
CA ASN A 23 7.63 11.92 -25.40
C ASN A 23 6.50 11.16 -24.66
N GLU A 24 5.58 10.53 -25.39
CA GLU A 24 4.45 9.78 -24.83
C GLU A 24 4.87 8.74 -23.77
N LYS A 25 5.98 8.03 -24.02
CA LYS A 25 6.52 7.05 -23.08
C LYS A 25 6.95 7.69 -21.76
N GLU A 26 7.60 8.85 -21.80
CA GLU A 26 8.01 9.57 -20.61
C GLU A 26 6.79 10.09 -19.83
N ILE A 27 5.80 10.65 -20.53
CA ILE A 27 4.52 11.11 -19.94
C ILE A 27 3.85 9.99 -19.16
N LYS A 28 3.84 8.77 -19.71
CA LYS A 28 3.27 7.59 -19.06
C LYS A 28 4.11 7.09 -17.89
N GLU A 29 5.38 6.80 -18.10
CA GLU A 29 6.20 6.06 -17.14
C GLU A 29 6.75 6.94 -16.00
N LYS A 30 7.03 8.21 -16.28
CA LYS A 30 7.64 9.13 -15.31
C LYS A 30 6.62 10.00 -14.60
N TYR A 31 5.57 10.42 -15.33
CA TYR A 31 4.58 11.35 -14.82
C TYR A 31 3.23 10.69 -14.50
N ASN A 32 3.05 9.43 -14.89
CA ASN A 32 1.81 8.66 -14.71
C ASN A 32 0.59 9.31 -15.37
N TYR A 33 0.73 9.78 -16.61
CA TYR A 33 -0.39 10.25 -17.41
C TYR A 33 -0.61 9.37 -18.64
N ASN A 34 -1.85 9.01 -18.90
CA ASN A 34 -2.27 8.46 -20.18
C ASN A 34 -2.59 9.61 -21.14
N LEU A 35 -2.10 9.49 -22.37
CA LEU A 35 -2.35 10.45 -23.45
C LEU A 35 -3.55 9.99 -24.28
N VAL A 36 -4.49 10.89 -24.53
CA VAL A 36 -5.59 10.68 -25.48
C VAL A 36 -5.55 11.81 -26.50
N ILE A 37 -5.45 11.44 -27.77
CA ILE A 37 -5.47 12.38 -28.90
C ILE A 37 -6.81 12.24 -29.61
N ASN A 38 -7.64 13.28 -29.52
CA ASN A 38 -8.90 13.34 -30.26
C ASN A 38 -8.64 14.02 -31.60
N ASP A 39 -8.20 13.22 -32.57
CA ASP A 39 -7.92 13.66 -33.93
C ASP A 39 -8.93 13.04 -34.90
N SER A 40 -9.79 13.88 -35.49
CA SER A 40 -10.74 13.44 -36.52
C SER A 40 -10.10 13.32 -37.91
N GLY A 41 -8.84 13.77 -38.07
CA GLY A 41 -8.10 13.78 -39.32
C GLY A 41 -8.47 14.90 -40.30
N TYR A 42 -9.51 15.68 -40.00
CA TYR A 42 -10.01 16.78 -40.85
C TYR A 42 -10.18 18.10 -40.10
N THR A 43 -9.89 18.14 -38.80
CA THR A 43 -10.12 19.31 -37.96
C THR A 43 -8.86 20.17 -37.83
N GLU A 44 -9.03 21.49 -37.99
CA GLU A 44 -7.96 22.49 -37.75
C GLU A 44 -7.49 22.54 -36.29
N LYS A 45 -8.26 21.94 -35.38
CA LYS A 45 -7.96 21.81 -33.96
C LYS A 45 -7.95 20.35 -33.57
N VAL A 46 -6.88 19.93 -32.91
CA VAL A 46 -6.73 18.62 -32.28
C VAL A 46 -6.65 18.84 -30.78
N ASN A 47 -7.47 18.12 -30.02
CA ASN A 47 -7.44 18.18 -28.57
C ASN A 47 -6.57 17.04 -28.03
N ILE A 48 -5.63 17.40 -27.16
CA ILE A 48 -4.81 16.46 -26.42
C ILE A 48 -5.31 16.48 -24.98
N LEU A 49 -5.70 15.31 -24.48
CA LEU A 49 -6.09 15.11 -23.09
C LEU A 49 -5.03 14.27 -22.37
N LEU A 50 -4.63 14.75 -21.20
CA LEU A 50 -3.76 14.03 -20.27
C LEU A 50 -4.61 13.56 -19.09
N ASN A 51 -4.73 12.24 -18.94
CA ASN A 51 -5.48 11.62 -17.86
C ASN A 51 -4.49 11.09 -16.83
N TYR A 52 -4.52 11.64 -15.61
CA TYR A 52 -3.69 11.13 -14.52
C TYR A 52 -4.07 9.70 -14.16
N VAL A 53 -3.07 8.87 -13.90
CA VAL A 53 -3.20 7.50 -13.45
C VAL A 53 -2.43 7.39 -12.14
N SER A 54 -3.12 7.06 -11.05
CA SER A 54 -2.42 6.86 -9.79
C SER A 54 -1.49 5.63 -9.89
N PRO A 55 -0.22 5.73 -9.44
CA PRO A 55 0.61 4.56 -9.24
C PRO A 55 -0.07 3.53 -8.34
N LYS A 56 0.23 2.25 -8.57
CA LYS A 56 -0.34 1.16 -7.76
C LYS A 56 0.64 0.74 -6.68
N ILE A 57 0.13 0.53 -5.47
CA ILE A 57 0.88 0.03 -4.32
C ILE A 57 0.19 -1.19 -3.70
N ASP A 58 1.01 -1.98 -3.04
CA ASP A 58 0.56 -3.07 -2.19
C ASP A 58 0.71 -2.65 -0.72
N VAL A 59 -0.35 -2.83 0.06
CA VAL A 59 -0.38 -2.51 1.49
C VAL A 59 -0.36 -3.81 2.29
N PRO A 60 0.77 -4.16 2.93
CA PRO A 60 0.84 -5.34 3.78
C PRO A 60 0.13 -5.08 5.10
N PHE A 61 -0.57 -6.11 5.58
CA PHE A 61 -1.18 -6.23 6.88
C PHE A 61 -0.52 -7.37 7.64
N LYS A 62 -0.34 -7.17 8.95
CA LYS A 62 0.20 -8.18 9.86
C LYS A 62 -0.68 -8.36 11.09
N LEU A 63 -0.95 -9.61 11.43
CA LEU A 63 -1.59 -10.02 12.67
C LEU A 63 -0.54 -10.67 13.57
N VAL A 64 -0.40 -10.18 14.79
CA VAL A 64 0.47 -10.73 15.82
C VAL A 64 -0.40 -11.28 16.93
N TYR A 65 -0.21 -12.56 17.23
CA TYR A 65 -0.95 -13.25 18.29
C TYR A 65 -0.06 -13.38 19.54
N GLN A 66 -0.58 -12.97 20.70
CA GLN A 66 0.06 -13.06 22.00
C GLN A 66 -0.82 -13.87 22.97
N GLY A 67 -0.47 -15.14 23.17
CA GLY A 67 -1.11 -16.04 24.12
C GLY A 67 -0.42 -17.40 24.15
N ALA A 68 -0.36 -18.04 25.33
CA ALA A 68 0.15 -19.40 25.45
C ALA A 68 -0.87 -20.38 24.84
N ASN A 69 -0.41 -21.21 23.89
CA ASN A 69 -1.08 -22.36 23.24
C ASN A 69 -2.62 -22.36 23.21
N GLY A 70 -3.20 -22.17 22.02
CA GLY A 70 -4.65 -22.29 21.79
C GLY A 70 -5.04 -22.02 20.34
N ASP A 71 -6.32 -22.22 20.05
CA ASP A 71 -6.90 -21.98 18.73
C ASP A 71 -6.74 -20.51 18.31
N LYS A 72 -6.35 -20.30 17.06
CA LYS A 72 -6.23 -18.96 16.51
C LYS A 72 -7.63 -18.38 16.28
N PRO A 73 -7.92 -17.15 16.71
CA PRO A 73 -9.22 -16.57 16.51
C PRO A 73 -9.48 -16.30 15.03
N LYS A 74 -10.75 -16.35 14.64
CA LYS A 74 -11.19 -15.78 13.36
C LYS A 74 -11.19 -14.26 13.48
N VAL A 75 -10.57 -13.59 12.51
CA VAL A 75 -10.44 -12.13 12.49
C VAL A 75 -11.00 -11.61 11.18
N ASN A 76 -11.95 -10.70 11.27
CA ASN A 76 -12.46 -9.98 10.11
C ASN A 76 -11.78 -8.62 10.06
N ILE A 77 -11.14 -8.30 8.94
CA ILE A 77 -10.48 -7.02 8.73
C ILE A 77 -11.07 -6.30 7.52
N ARG A 78 -10.98 -4.97 7.52
CA ARG A 78 -11.31 -4.15 6.36
C ARG A 78 -10.26 -3.07 6.16
N LEU A 79 -9.96 -2.77 4.90
CA LEU A 79 -9.09 -1.66 4.53
C LEU A 79 -9.84 -0.34 4.70
N VAL A 80 -9.14 0.67 5.21
CA VAL A 80 -9.63 2.03 5.38
C VAL A 80 -8.69 2.96 4.62
N ARG A 81 -9.25 3.77 3.71
CA ARG A 81 -8.55 4.78 2.92
C ARG A 81 -9.00 6.17 3.36
N ASN A 82 -8.06 6.99 3.86
CA ASN A 82 -8.34 8.32 4.41
C ASN A 82 -9.51 8.33 5.42
N GLY A 83 -9.51 7.36 6.34
CA GLY A 83 -10.56 7.22 7.36
C GLY A 83 -11.88 6.64 6.86
N LYS A 84 -12.04 6.34 5.56
CA LYS A 84 -13.25 5.73 5.01
C LYS A 84 -13.03 4.25 4.66
N PRO A 85 -13.96 3.35 5.03
CA PRO A 85 -13.92 1.95 4.61
C PRO A 85 -13.78 1.79 3.09
N LEU A 86 -12.95 0.86 2.66
CA LEU A 86 -12.67 0.57 1.25
C LEU A 86 -12.73 -0.94 1.00
N GLY A 87 -13.57 -1.35 0.04
CA GLY A 87 -13.70 -2.74 -0.38
C GLY A 87 -14.40 -3.65 0.64
N ASP A 88 -14.25 -4.95 0.41
CA ASP A 88 -14.91 -5.98 1.19
C ASP A 88 -14.17 -6.33 2.48
N ILE A 89 -14.86 -7.07 3.35
CA ILE A 89 -14.28 -7.65 4.56
C ILE A 89 -13.42 -8.85 4.17
N VAL A 90 -12.18 -8.86 4.62
CA VAL A 90 -11.28 -10.02 4.52
C VAL A 90 -11.40 -10.84 5.80
N LYS A 91 -11.70 -12.13 5.66
CA LYS A 91 -11.81 -13.08 6.78
C LYS A 91 -10.51 -13.86 6.91
N LEU A 92 -9.85 -13.72 8.04
CA LEU A 92 -8.64 -14.45 8.40
C LEU A 92 -9.01 -15.57 9.39
N ASN A 93 -8.68 -16.80 9.05
CA ASN A 93 -8.85 -18.01 9.84
C ASN A 93 -7.48 -18.59 10.20
N GLY A 94 -6.67 -17.81 10.93
CA GLY A 94 -5.36 -18.25 11.42
C GLY A 94 -4.17 -17.84 10.56
N GLU A 95 -4.39 -17.04 9.50
CA GLU A 95 -3.35 -16.34 8.77
C GLU A 95 -2.81 -15.15 9.57
N TYR A 96 -1.50 -14.95 9.50
CA TYR A 96 -0.80 -13.87 10.20
C TYR A 96 -0.46 -12.68 9.32
N GLU A 97 -0.59 -12.82 8.00
CA GLU A 97 -0.24 -11.80 7.04
C GLU A 97 -1.26 -11.78 5.91
N TYR A 98 -1.52 -10.58 5.41
CA TYR A 98 -2.37 -10.37 4.24
C TYR A 98 -1.83 -9.16 3.47
N VAL A 99 -2.03 -9.11 2.15
CA VAL A 99 -1.58 -7.97 1.33
C VAL A 99 -2.75 -7.48 0.50
N PHE A 100 -3.15 -6.22 0.71
CA PHE A 100 -4.10 -5.52 -0.15
C PHE A 100 -3.34 -5.03 -1.38
N LYS A 101 -3.60 -5.64 -2.54
CA LYS A 101 -2.83 -5.40 -3.76
C LYS A 101 -3.47 -4.35 -4.66
N GLY A 102 -2.64 -3.68 -5.46
CA GLY A 102 -3.10 -2.87 -6.58
C GLY A 102 -3.94 -1.64 -6.18
N LEU A 103 -3.67 -1.08 -5.00
CA LEU A 103 -4.35 0.10 -4.50
C LEU A 103 -3.74 1.36 -5.13
N ASP A 104 -4.57 2.38 -5.39
CA ASP A 104 -4.07 3.69 -5.82
C ASP A 104 -3.18 4.30 -4.72
N GLU A 105 -1.99 4.79 -5.05
CA GLU A 105 -1.12 5.48 -4.09
C GLU A 105 -1.64 6.89 -3.76
N THR A 106 -2.29 7.53 -4.73
CA THR A 106 -2.60 8.96 -4.75
C THR A 106 -4.00 9.25 -5.29
N ASP A 107 -4.57 10.39 -4.89
CA ASP A 107 -5.76 10.95 -5.53
C ASP A 107 -5.45 11.59 -6.89
N GLN A 108 -6.48 12.15 -7.54
CA GLN A 108 -6.37 12.80 -8.85
C GLN A 108 -5.47 14.05 -8.86
N ASN A 109 -5.16 14.61 -7.70
CA ASN A 109 -4.29 15.76 -7.54
C ASN A 109 -2.85 15.34 -7.16
N GLY A 110 -2.58 14.04 -7.06
CA GLY A 110 -1.29 13.50 -6.66
C GLY A 110 -1.07 13.44 -5.15
N ASN A 111 -2.07 13.71 -4.32
CA ASN A 111 -1.94 13.60 -2.86
C ASN A 111 -1.99 12.13 -2.44
N LYS A 112 -1.05 11.71 -1.59
CA LYS A 112 -0.98 10.31 -1.14
C LYS A 112 -2.16 9.93 -0.26
N TYR A 113 -2.70 8.74 -0.50
CA TYR A 113 -3.69 8.12 0.38
C TYR A 113 -3.04 7.56 1.64
N GLU A 114 -3.73 7.72 2.77
CA GLU A 114 -3.44 7.00 4.00
C GLU A 114 -4.25 5.71 4.04
N TYR A 115 -3.55 4.58 4.14
CA TYR A 115 -4.16 3.26 4.27
C TYR A 115 -3.92 2.67 5.66
N LYS A 116 -5.02 2.29 6.31
CA LYS A 116 -5.07 1.60 7.60
C LYS A 116 -6.00 0.40 7.52
N VAL A 117 -5.93 -0.45 8.52
CA VAL A 117 -6.83 -1.59 8.69
C VAL A 117 -7.69 -1.37 9.91
N GLU A 118 -8.96 -1.74 9.79
CA GLU A 118 -9.94 -1.79 10.86
C GLU A 118 -10.31 -3.25 11.12
N ILE A 119 -10.57 -3.58 12.39
CA ILE A 119 -11.13 -4.87 12.79
C ILE A 119 -12.65 -4.74 12.75
N VAL A 120 -13.31 -5.68 12.08
CA VAL A 120 -14.76 -5.68 11.96
C VAL A 120 -15.37 -6.66 12.96
N GLY A 121 -16.02 -6.10 13.98
CA GLY A 121 -16.65 -6.86 15.06
C GLY A 121 -15.72 -7.20 16.21
N GLU A 122 -16.27 -7.84 17.24
CA GLU A 122 -15.50 -8.28 18.41
C GLU A 122 -14.81 -9.62 18.16
N ILE A 123 -13.61 -9.77 18.75
CA ILE A 123 -12.86 -11.02 18.72
C ILE A 123 -12.98 -11.65 20.11
N SER A 124 -13.89 -12.63 20.23
CA SER A 124 -14.23 -13.24 21.52
C SER A 124 -12.99 -13.77 22.25
N GLY A 125 -12.80 -13.36 23.50
CA GLY A 125 -11.66 -13.76 24.33
C GLY A 125 -10.35 -13.02 24.05
N TYR A 126 -10.34 -12.00 23.19
CA TYR A 126 -9.14 -11.24 22.84
C TYR A 126 -9.34 -9.73 23.02
N GLU A 127 -8.25 -9.05 23.36
CA GLU A 127 -8.10 -7.61 23.20
C GLU A 127 -7.27 -7.34 21.94
N ALA A 128 -7.70 -6.36 21.16
CA ALA A 128 -7.06 -6.03 19.90
C ALA A 128 -6.51 -4.60 19.94
N ILE A 129 -5.26 -4.45 19.51
CA ILE A 129 -4.58 -3.15 19.45
C ILE A 129 -3.99 -2.97 18.07
N ILE A 130 -4.33 -1.85 17.43
CA ILE A 130 -3.83 -1.47 16.12
C ILE A 130 -2.59 -0.60 16.30
N SER A 131 -1.52 -0.89 15.56
CA SER A 131 -0.30 -0.10 15.58
C SER A 131 -0.53 1.35 15.10
N PRO A 132 0.34 2.32 15.44
CA PRO A 132 0.23 3.68 14.92
C PRO A 132 0.23 3.77 13.38
N SER A 133 0.91 2.82 12.70
CA SER A 133 0.88 2.71 11.24
C SER A 133 -0.46 2.25 10.67
N GLY A 134 -1.35 1.70 11.50
CA GLY A 134 -2.62 1.12 11.09
C GLY A 134 -2.51 -0.18 10.32
N LYS A 135 -1.31 -0.78 10.20
CA LYS A 135 -1.05 -1.96 9.35
C LYS A 135 -0.78 -3.24 10.13
N THR A 136 -0.62 -3.13 11.45
CA THR A 136 -0.40 -4.27 12.33
C THR A 136 -1.47 -4.32 13.40
N VAL A 137 -2.07 -5.48 13.61
CA VAL A 137 -2.95 -5.77 14.74
C VAL A 137 -2.24 -6.72 15.69
N ILE A 138 -2.24 -6.39 16.98
CA ILE A 138 -1.78 -7.26 18.05
C ILE A 138 -3.02 -7.76 18.78
N LEU A 139 -3.21 -9.09 18.81
CA LEU A 139 -4.25 -9.75 19.58
C LEU A 139 -3.64 -10.38 20.83
N THR A 140 -4.16 -10.00 21.98
CA THR A 140 -3.76 -10.54 23.27
C THR A 140 -4.94 -11.31 23.87
N LYS A 141 -4.71 -12.57 24.24
CA LYS A 141 -5.74 -13.39 24.90
C LYS A 141 -6.11 -12.75 26.24
N LYS A 142 -7.38 -12.46 26.47
CA LYS A 142 -7.89 -12.02 27.77
C LYS A 142 -7.67 -13.15 28.77
N ILE A 143 -6.92 -12.86 29.83
CA ILE A 143 -6.78 -13.76 30.97
C ILE A 143 -7.89 -13.40 31.96
N GLU A 144 -8.54 -14.41 32.55
CA GLU A 144 -9.47 -14.18 33.66
C GLU A 144 -8.81 -13.32 34.73
N LYS A 145 -9.54 -12.30 35.22
CA LYS A 145 -9.06 -11.27 36.14
C LYS A 145 -8.26 -11.90 37.30
N GLY A 146 -6.96 -11.60 37.37
CA GLY A 146 -6.12 -11.92 38.54
C GLY A 146 -4.78 -12.61 38.29
N LYS A 147 -4.43 -13.00 37.05
CA LYS A 147 -3.10 -13.60 36.75
C LYS A 147 -2.27 -12.71 35.81
N PHE A 148 -1.27 -12.04 36.37
CA PHE A 148 -0.22 -11.36 35.60
C PHE A 148 0.76 -12.40 35.04
N LEU A 149 1.04 -12.37 33.73
CA LEU A 149 2.10 -13.18 33.15
C LEU A 149 3.43 -12.42 33.27
N PRO A 150 4.51 -13.03 33.80
CA PRO A 150 5.85 -12.55 33.50
C PRO A 150 6.11 -12.78 32.00
N TYR A 151 6.50 -11.73 31.28
CA TYR A 151 7.13 -11.93 29.97
C TYR A 151 8.41 -12.74 30.19
N ALA A 152 8.65 -13.77 29.37
CA ALA A 152 9.86 -14.57 29.45
C ALA A 152 11.09 -13.66 29.27
N GLY A 153 11.75 -13.32 30.38
CA GLY A 153 12.90 -12.40 30.43
C GLY A 153 12.69 -11.06 31.15
N ALA A 154 11.51 -10.78 31.74
CA ALA A 154 11.32 -9.58 32.56
C ALA A 154 11.36 -9.91 34.06
N GLU A 155 12.38 -9.41 34.77
CA GLU A 155 12.39 -9.42 36.23
C GLU A 155 11.44 -8.33 36.76
N LYS A 156 10.37 -8.78 37.45
CA LYS A 156 9.39 -8.06 38.29
C LYS A 156 8.32 -7.21 37.59
N ASN A 157 7.06 -7.58 37.86
CA ASN A 157 5.79 -6.81 37.85
C ASN A 157 5.71 -5.56 36.94
N ILE A 158 5.94 -5.73 35.64
CA ILE A 158 5.61 -4.70 34.64
C ILE A 158 4.21 -5.04 34.10
N GLY A 159 3.25 -4.12 34.25
CA GLY A 159 1.87 -4.31 33.79
C GLY A 159 1.76 -4.53 32.28
N PHE A 160 0.68 -5.19 31.83
CA PHE A 160 0.45 -5.53 30.42
C PHE A 160 0.56 -4.32 29.46
N GLY A 161 0.10 -3.14 29.86
CA GLY A 161 0.15 -1.92 29.04
C GLY A 161 1.57 -1.43 28.74
N THR A 162 2.49 -1.54 29.72
CA THR A 162 3.89 -1.07 29.57
C THR A 162 4.72 -1.96 28.65
N ILE A 163 4.50 -3.28 28.65
CA ILE A 163 5.20 -4.22 27.76
C ILE A 163 4.77 -3.99 26.30
N LEU A 164 3.47 -3.73 26.09
CA LEU A 164 2.92 -3.55 24.75
C LEU A 164 3.47 -2.28 24.06
N ILE A 165 3.61 -1.18 24.79
CA ILE A 165 4.22 0.06 24.29
C ILE A 165 5.68 -0.17 23.88
N LEU A 166 6.44 -0.92 24.69
CA LEU A 166 7.83 -1.27 24.36
C LEU A 166 7.92 -2.13 23.10
N MET A 167 7.02 -3.10 22.90
CA MET A 167 6.98 -3.96 21.70
C MET A 167 6.66 -3.18 20.42
N ILE A 168 5.73 -2.23 20.48
CA ILE A 168 5.40 -1.33 19.35
C ILE A 168 6.63 -0.45 19.01
N GLY A 169 7.31 0.09 20.01
CA GLY A 169 8.54 0.87 19.83
C GLY A 169 9.72 0.06 19.29
N TYR A 170 9.90 -1.18 19.75
CA TYR A 170 10.98 -2.08 19.30
C TYR A 170 10.77 -2.57 17.87
N GLY A 171 9.52 -2.85 17.48
CA GLY A 171 9.17 -3.26 16.10
C GLY A 171 9.54 -2.22 15.05
N LEU A 172 9.39 -0.92 15.36
CA LEU A 172 9.86 0.19 14.51
C LEU A 172 11.38 0.21 14.33
N LYS A 173 12.15 -0.16 15.37
CA LYS A 173 13.62 -0.21 15.34
C LYS A 173 14.13 -1.40 14.52
N VAL A 174 13.55 -2.59 14.71
CA VAL A 174 13.92 -3.82 13.97
C VAL A 174 13.62 -3.68 12.48
N PHE A 175 12.49 -3.08 12.10
CA PHE A 175 12.15 -2.88 10.68
C PHE A 175 13.16 -1.98 9.93
N LYS A 176 13.70 -0.95 10.60
CA LYS A 176 14.79 -0.12 10.05
C LYS A 176 16.10 -0.90 9.92
N ALA A 177 16.41 -1.80 10.85
CA ALA A 177 17.59 -2.66 10.78
C ALA A 177 17.50 -3.70 9.65
N GLN A 178 16.34 -4.36 9.49
CA GLN A 178 16.11 -5.34 8.41
C GLN A 178 16.28 -4.71 7.02
N ARG A 179 15.84 -3.46 6.84
CA ARG A 179 16.01 -2.69 5.59
C ARG A 179 17.48 -2.44 5.23
N LYS A 180 18.38 -2.33 6.22
CA LYS A 180 19.84 -2.22 5.99
C LYS A 180 20.49 -3.58 5.72
N ILE A 181 20.00 -4.65 6.34
CA ILE A 181 20.56 -6.01 6.22
C ILE A 181 20.29 -6.60 4.82
N ASN A 182 19.16 -6.29 4.20
CA ASN A 182 18.83 -6.77 2.84
C ASN A 182 19.67 -6.15 1.70
N THR A 183 20.62 -5.25 2.02
CA THR A 183 21.58 -4.69 1.04
C THR A 183 22.99 -5.27 1.17
N ILE A 184 23.24 -6.22 2.06
CA ILE A 184 24.56 -6.84 2.24
C ILE A 184 24.45 -8.35 2.06
N THR A 185 24.22 -8.77 0.81
CA THR A 185 24.54 -10.13 0.35
C THR A 185 25.04 -10.05 -1.08
N ASN A 186 26.26 -9.52 -1.24
CA ASN A 186 27.15 -9.96 -2.30
C ASN A 186 28.52 -10.22 -1.67
N ILE A 187 28.79 -11.50 -1.45
CA ILE A 187 29.96 -12.05 -0.78
C ILE A 187 31.11 -12.18 -1.80
N ARG A 188 32.33 -11.85 -1.38
CA ARG A 188 33.56 -12.61 -1.68
C ARG A 188 34.38 -12.56 -0.38
N GLY A 189 34.55 -13.63 0.40
CA GLY A 189 35.07 -14.93 -0.01
C GLY A 189 36.59 -14.90 0.09
N ILE A 190 37.15 -14.85 1.30
CA ILE A 190 38.58 -15.14 1.54
C ILE A 190 38.65 -16.55 2.10
N LYS A 191 39.20 -17.48 1.32
CA LYS A 191 39.71 -18.76 1.83
C LYS A 191 41.12 -18.54 2.36
N ARG A 192 41.42 -19.26 3.46
CA ARG A 192 42.72 -19.35 4.13
C ARG A 192 43.87 -19.58 3.17
#